data_AF-A0A9C8ZHW7-F1
#
_entry.id   AF-A0A9C8ZHW7-F1
#
_cell.length_a   1.000
_cell.length_b   1.000
_cell.length_c   1.000
_cell.angle_alpha   90.00
_cell.angle_beta   90.00
_cell.angle_gamma   90.00
#
_symmetry.space_group_name_H-M   'P 1'
#
loop_
_entity.id
_entity.type
_entity.pdbx_description
1 polymer ?
#
loop_
_entity_poly.entity_id
_entity_poly.type
_entity_poly.pdbx_seq_one_letter_code
_entity_poly.pdbx_strand_id
1 'polypeptide(L)'
;MMISAGIASADGWDPSSGAGAIGSIANTRHNMTMDYTSAGGPDVGFNMNGYRNDYGAICVYCHTPHGANSQIQAPLWNRTINAGTYQLYDKPTTLMRAVSTPGPTSLTCLSCHDGTIAIDSV
;
A
#
# COMPACT_ATOMS: atom_id res chain seq x y z
N MET A 1 2.10 -12.50 29.04
CA MET A 1 1.75 -11.58 27.94
C MET A 1 3.00 -11.38 27.11
N MET A 2 3.21 -12.22 26.09
CA MET A 2 4.40 -12.17 25.25
C MET A 2 4.13 -11.20 24.10
N ILE A 3 4.88 -10.11 24.05
CA ILE A 3 4.88 -9.16 22.95
C ILE A 3 5.76 -9.79 21.87
N SER A 4 5.17 -10.51 20.92
CA SER A 4 5.87 -10.92 19.72
C SER A 4 6.13 -9.67 18.88
N ALA A 5 7.37 -9.17 18.91
CA ALA A 5 7.83 -8.19 17.94
C ALA A 5 7.86 -8.87 16.57
N GLY A 6 6.80 -8.67 15.78
CA GLY A 6 6.78 -9.04 14.38
C GLY A 6 7.88 -8.25 13.67
N ILE A 7 8.94 -8.92 13.26
CA ILE A 7 9.90 -8.35 12.32
C ILE A 7 9.14 -8.08 11.02
N ALA A 8 9.00 -6.81 10.65
CA ALA A 8 8.53 -6.45 9.32
C ALA A 8 9.67 -6.76 8.33
N SER A 9 9.66 -7.98 7.80
CA SER A 9 10.54 -8.37 6.70
C SER A 9 10.03 -7.67 5.43
N ALA A 10 10.73 -6.65 4.95
CA ALA A 10 10.51 -6.16 3.60
C ALA A 10 10.80 -7.31 2.63
N ASP A 11 9.88 -7.60 1.71
CA ASP A 11 10.17 -8.52 0.62
C ASP A 11 11.34 -7.94 -0.19
N GLY A 12 12.38 -8.74 -0.42
CA GLY A 12 13.54 -8.31 -1.19
C GLY A 12 13.13 -7.79 -2.56
N TRP A 13 13.80 -6.75 -3.05
CA TRP A 13 13.57 -6.22 -4.40
C TRP A 13 13.67 -7.35 -5.44
N ASP A 14 12.55 -7.61 -6.10
CA ASP A 14 12.42 -8.62 -7.14
C ASP A 14 12.27 -7.93 -8.51
N PRO A 15 13.33 -7.85 -9.32
CA PRO A 15 13.28 -7.20 -10.63
C PRO A 15 12.36 -7.93 -11.63
N SER A 16 11.92 -9.15 -11.33
CA SER A 16 10.97 -9.91 -12.14
C SER A 16 9.50 -9.61 -11.78
N SER A 17 9.24 -8.95 -10.66
CA SER A 17 7.89 -8.58 -10.21
C SER A 17 7.30 -7.34 -10.90
N GLY A 18 7.89 -6.92 -12.02
CA GLY A 18 7.45 -5.78 -12.81
C GLY A 18 6.07 -6.01 -13.42
N ALA A 19 5.15 -5.09 -13.19
CA ALA A 19 3.94 -4.98 -13.99
C ALA A 19 4.36 -4.71 -15.44
N GLY A 20 4.20 -5.70 -16.33
CA GLY A 20 4.34 -5.47 -17.76
C GLY A 20 3.38 -4.34 -18.17
N ALA A 21 3.81 -3.44 -19.05
CA ALA A 21 3.05 -2.25 -19.48
C ALA A 21 1.72 -2.55 -20.23
N ILE A 22 1.24 -3.79 -20.17
CA ILE A 22 -0.04 -4.28 -20.68
C ILE A 22 -0.95 -4.72 -19.51
N GLY A 23 -1.49 -3.74 -18.78
CA GLY A 23 -2.91 -3.70 -18.42
C GLY A 23 -3.48 -4.62 -17.33
N SER A 24 -2.70 -5.10 -16.36
CA SER A 24 -3.28 -5.76 -15.17
C SER A 24 -2.40 -5.64 -13.93
N ILE A 25 -3.04 -5.50 -12.76
CA ILE A 25 -2.36 -5.56 -11.46
C ILE A 25 -2.34 -6.98 -10.86
N ALA A 26 -2.99 -7.96 -11.52
CA ALA A 26 -3.17 -9.32 -11.02
C ALA A 26 -1.87 -10.11 -10.84
N ASN A 27 -0.85 -9.82 -11.64
CA ASN A 27 0.45 -10.51 -11.57
C ASN A 27 1.53 -9.59 -11.01
N THR A 28 1.16 -8.69 -10.09
CA THR A 28 2.06 -7.66 -9.54
C THR A 28 2.00 -7.70 -8.02
N ARG A 29 3.02 -7.17 -7.33
CA ARG A 29 2.98 -7.01 -5.86
C ARG A 29 1.76 -6.23 -5.34
N HIS A 30 1.05 -5.50 -6.21
CA HIS A 30 -0.21 -4.82 -5.92
C HIS A 30 -1.45 -5.72 -6.10
N ASN A 31 -1.29 -7.03 -6.31
CA ASN A 31 -2.36 -7.98 -6.13
C ASN A 31 -2.46 -8.38 -4.66
N MET A 32 -3.29 -7.66 -3.92
CA MET A 32 -3.50 -7.92 -2.49
C MET A 32 -4.36 -9.16 -2.23
N THR A 33 -4.93 -9.85 -3.23
CA THR A 33 -5.69 -11.10 -3.03
C THR A 33 -4.80 -12.34 -2.95
N MET A 34 -3.48 -12.17 -2.88
CA MET A 34 -2.52 -13.28 -2.85
C MET A 34 -1.30 -12.94 -1.99
N ASP A 35 -0.64 -13.98 -1.49
CA ASP A 35 0.60 -13.86 -0.73
C ASP A 35 1.83 -14.09 -1.62
N TYR A 36 2.69 -13.07 -1.71
CA TYR A 36 3.96 -13.14 -2.44
C TYR A 36 5.13 -13.64 -1.58
N THR A 37 4.93 -13.87 -0.27
CA THR A 37 5.99 -14.27 0.68
C THR A 37 6.07 -15.79 0.90
N SER A 38 5.08 -16.54 0.42
CA SER A 38 5.02 -18.00 0.51
C SER A 38 5.85 -18.68 -0.58
N ALA A 39 7.11 -18.99 -0.28
CA ALA A 39 7.97 -20.07 -0.82
C ALA A 39 7.96 -20.50 -2.32
N GLY A 40 7.39 -19.75 -3.27
CA GLY A 40 7.59 -20.04 -4.69
C GLY A 40 7.03 -19.03 -5.68
N GLY A 41 6.94 -17.76 -5.28
CA GLY A 41 6.62 -16.67 -6.21
C GLY A 41 5.15 -16.62 -6.64
N PRO A 42 4.82 -15.76 -7.61
CA PRO A 42 3.45 -15.55 -8.10
C PRO A 42 2.74 -16.83 -8.58
N ASP A 43 3.49 -17.89 -8.86
CA ASP A 43 3.00 -19.10 -9.54
C ASP A 43 2.59 -20.23 -8.58
N VAL A 44 2.87 -20.12 -7.27
CA VAL A 44 2.56 -21.19 -6.29
C VAL A 44 1.65 -20.74 -5.13
N GLY A 45 1.30 -19.46 -5.03
CA GLY A 45 0.59 -18.88 -3.90
C GLY A 45 -0.83 -18.39 -4.24
N PHE A 46 -1.76 -19.30 -4.51
CA PHE A 46 -3.19 -18.95 -4.71
C PHE A 46 -3.93 -18.60 -3.41
N ASN A 47 -3.26 -18.67 -2.27
CA ASN A 47 -3.88 -18.42 -0.97
C ASN A 47 -3.49 -17.02 -0.49
N MET A 48 -4.51 -16.22 -0.17
CA MET A 48 -4.35 -15.00 0.59
C MET A 48 -3.62 -15.29 1.90
N ASN A 49 -2.75 -14.38 2.32
CA ASN A 49 -2.19 -14.45 3.67
C ASN A 49 -3.33 -14.28 4.68
N GLY A 50 -3.54 -15.26 5.57
CA GLY A 50 -4.60 -15.22 6.60
C GLY A 50 -4.49 -14.08 7.62
N TYR A 51 -3.42 -13.28 7.58
CA TYR A 51 -3.30 -12.04 8.35
C TYR A 51 -3.91 -10.81 7.66
N ARG A 52 -4.40 -10.94 6.42
CA ARG A 52 -5.11 -9.88 5.68
C ARG A 52 -6.60 -10.20 5.55
N ASN A 53 -7.42 -9.17 5.54
CA ASN A 53 -8.83 -9.27 5.18
C ASN A 53 -8.95 -9.64 3.70
N ASP A 54 -9.76 -10.64 3.40
CA ASP A 54 -10.11 -11.01 2.03
C ASP A 54 -11.47 -10.40 1.64
N TYR A 55 -11.41 -9.40 0.76
CA TYR A 55 -12.59 -8.74 0.20
C TYR A 55 -13.07 -9.35 -1.13
N GLY A 56 -12.43 -10.43 -1.61
CA GLY A 56 -12.84 -11.18 -2.81
C GLY A 56 -12.69 -10.46 -4.15
N ALA A 57 -12.10 -9.25 -4.17
CA ALA A 57 -11.91 -8.46 -5.37
C ALA A 57 -10.57 -7.73 -5.34
N ILE A 58 -9.85 -7.75 -6.46
CA ILE A 58 -8.50 -7.20 -6.53
C ILE A 58 -8.43 -5.67 -6.42
N CYS A 59 -9.45 -4.98 -6.95
CA CYS A 59 -9.47 -3.51 -6.98
C CYS A 59 -9.91 -2.88 -5.67
N VAL A 60 -10.62 -3.61 -4.80
CA VAL A 60 -11.29 -3.06 -3.60
C VAL A 60 -10.31 -2.45 -2.60
N TYR A 61 -9.09 -2.95 -2.55
CA TYR A 61 -8.00 -2.44 -1.72
C TYR A 61 -7.50 -1.04 -2.12
N CYS A 62 -7.95 -0.53 -3.27
CA CYS A 62 -7.58 0.77 -3.83
C CYS A 62 -8.82 1.61 -4.16
N HIS A 63 -9.81 1.02 -4.83
CA HIS A 63 -10.98 1.73 -5.36
C HIS A 63 -12.30 1.07 -4.96
N THR A 64 -13.33 1.91 -4.79
CA THR A 64 -14.72 1.47 -4.63
C THR A 64 -15.62 2.20 -5.62
N PRO A 65 -16.64 1.54 -6.20
CA PRO A 65 -17.62 2.22 -7.06
C PRO A 65 -18.38 3.36 -6.35
N HIS A 66 -18.67 3.21 -5.05
CA HIS A 66 -19.41 4.18 -4.24
C HIS A 66 -18.94 4.15 -2.77
N GLY A 67 -19.22 5.21 -2.02
CA GLY A 67 -18.88 5.26 -0.58
C GLY A 67 -17.39 5.37 -0.30
N ALA A 68 -16.65 5.99 -1.22
CA ALA A 68 -15.22 6.19 -1.08
C ALA A 68 -14.86 7.05 0.13
N ASN A 69 -13.62 6.90 0.58
CA ASN A 69 -13.04 7.74 1.61
C ASN A 69 -13.06 9.21 1.16
N SER A 70 -13.57 10.10 2.03
CA SER A 70 -13.70 11.53 1.78
C SER A 70 -12.70 12.40 2.55
N GLN A 71 -11.76 11.79 3.30
CA GLN A 71 -10.73 12.50 4.07
C GLN A 71 -9.74 13.26 3.17
N ILE A 72 -9.53 12.80 1.94
CA ILE A 72 -8.65 13.44 0.95
C ILE A 72 -9.36 13.58 -0.40
N GLN A 73 -8.91 14.53 -1.23
CA GLN A 73 -9.40 14.69 -2.60
C GLN A 73 -8.82 13.62 -3.53
N ALA A 74 -9.24 12.38 -3.35
CA ALA A 74 -8.89 11.23 -4.18
C ALA A 74 -10.16 10.49 -4.60
N PRO A 75 -10.67 10.70 -5.83
CA PRO A 75 -11.93 10.12 -6.27
C PRO A 75 -11.93 8.59 -6.18
N LEU A 76 -13.02 8.05 -5.65
CA LEU A 76 -13.26 6.61 -5.53
C LEU A 76 -12.19 5.85 -4.73
N TRP A 77 -11.31 6.54 -3.99
CA TRP A 77 -10.27 5.91 -3.18
C TRP A 77 -10.89 5.21 -1.98
N ASN A 78 -10.64 3.91 -1.87
CA ASN A 78 -11.27 3.07 -0.86
C ASN A 78 -10.39 2.81 0.36
N ARG A 79 -9.19 3.39 0.43
CA ARG A 79 -8.30 3.10 1.56
C ARG A 79 -8.58 3.96 2.76
N THR A 80 -8.30 3.41 3.94
CA THR A 80 -8.16 4.18 5.18
C THR A 80 -7.02 5.18 5.00
N ILE A 81 -7.21 6.43 5.42
CA ILE A 81 -6.16 7.46 5.38
C ILE A 81 -5.75 7.80 6.80
N ASN A 82 -4.47 7.60 7.10
CA ASN A 82 -3.87 8.17 8.30
C ASN A 82 -3.50 9.63 8.02
N ALA A 83 -4.32 10.57 8.50
CA ALA A 83 -4.05 12.01 8.40
C ALA A 83 -3.02 12.51 9.45
N GLY A 84 -2.18 11.61 9.96
CA GLY A 84 -1.15 11.92 10.93
C GLY A 84 -0.20 13.02 10.44
N THR A 85 0.47 13.67 11.39
CA THR A 85 1.43 14.74 11.07
C THR A 85 2.73 14.14 10.55
N TYR A 86 3.04 14.40 9.28
CA TYR A 86 4.34 14.04 8.71
C TYR A 86 5.43 15.00 9.21
N GLN A 87 6.49 14.44 9.80
CA GLN A 87 7.70 15.21 10.12
C GLN A 87 8.51 15.39 8.84
N LEU A 88 8.62 16.63 8.38
CA LEU A 88 9.28 16.98 7.13
C LEU A 88 10.72 17.39 7.41
N TYR A 89 11.64 17.00 6.54
CA TYR A 89 12.99 17.55 6.55
C TYR A 89 12.94 19.01 6.09
N ASP A 90 13.43 19.92 6.93
CA ASP A 90 13.46 21.36 6.69
C ASP A 90 14.88 21.90 6.44
N LYS A 91 15.86 21.00 6.27
CA LYS A 91 17.27 21.37 6.09
C LYS A 91 17.46 22.11 4.73
N PRO A 92 17.85 23.39 4.74
CA PRO A 92 17.82 24.25 3.55
C PRO A 92 18.94 23.97 2.52
N THR A 93 19.91 23.09 2.82
CA THR A 93 21.08 22.90 1.95
C THR A 93 20.85 21.96 0.76
N THR A 94 19.72 21.24 0.71
CA THR A 94 19.39 20.31 -0.40
C THR A 94 18.06 20.59 -1.09
N LEU A 95 17.15 21.31 -0.43
CA LEU A 95 15.82 21.66 -0.95
C LEU A 95 15.81 23.13 -1.37
N MET A 96 15.88 23.39 -2.67
CA MET A 96 15.71 24.75 -3.24
C MET A 96 14.23 25.18 -3.27
N ARG A 97 13.37 24.59 -2.43
CA ARG A 97 11.93 24.84 -2.39
C ARG A 97 11.39 24.62 -0.98
N ALA A 98 10.35 25.38 -0.63
CA ALA A 98 9.60 25.16 0.60
C ALA A 98 8.96 23.76 0.58
N VAL A 99 9.09 23.03 1.69
CA VAL A 99 8.42 21.73 1.89
C VAL A 99 7.07 21.99 2.56
N SER A 100 6.02 21.39 2.03
CA SER A 100 4.69 21.37 2.63
C SER A 100 4.32 19.96 3.03
N THR A 101 3.29 19.82 3.85
CA THR A 101 2.69 18.52 4.14
C THR A 101 2.28 17.80 2.84
N PRO A 102 2.33 16.46 2.81
CA PRO A 102 1.85 15.68 1.67
C PRO A 102 0.43 16.07 1.27
N GLY A 103 0.23 16.38 -0.02
CA GLY A 103 -1.10 16.63 -0.57
C GLY A 103 -1.86 15.32 -0.85
N PRO A 104 -3.12 15.39 -1.32
CA PRO A 104 -3.97 14.21 -1.57
C PRO A 104 -3.30 13.13 -2.43
N THR A 105 -2.59 13.49 -3.50
CA THR A 105 -1.89 12.53 -4.37
C THR A 105 -0.73 11.82 -3.66
N SER A 106 -0.04 12.51 -2.75
CA SER A 106 1.01 11.86 -1.96
C SER A 106 0.38 10.95 -0.90
N LEU A 107 -0.73 11.37 -0.30
CA LEU A 107 -1.46 10.59 0.70
C LEU A 107 -2.06 9.30 0.12
N THR A 108 -2.43 9.24 -1.16
CA THR A 108 -2.84 7.96 -1.79
C THR A 108 -1.67 6.97 -1.81
N CYS A 109 -0.46 7.40 -2.19
CA CYS A 109 0.73 6.55 -2.13
C CYS A 109 1.05 6.13 -0.69
N LEU A 110 1.02 7.09 0.23
CA LEU A 110 1.39 6.86 1.64
C LEU A 110 0.38 5.97 2.36
N SER A 111 -0.90 5.98 1.98
CA SER A 111 -1.90 5.07 2.56
C SER A 111 -1.61 3.58 2.31
N CYS A 112 -0.69 3.24 1.40
CA CYS A 112 -0.14 1.90 1.26
C CYS A 112 1.28 1.78 1.84
N HIS A 113 2.11 2.80 1.65
CA HIS A 113 3.57 2.68 1.80
C HIS A 113 4.15 3.32 3.06
N ASP A 114 3.37 4.05 3.86
CA ASP A 114 3.89 4.71 5.05
C ASP A 114 4.02 3.79 6.27
N GLY A 115 3.48 2.57 6.19
CA GLY A 115 3.58 1.55 7.24
C GLY A 115 2.83 1.90 8.53
N THR A 116 1.97 2.91 8.52
CA THR A 116 1.23 3.36 9.72
C THR A 116 -0.12 2.66 9.89
N ILE A 117 -0.64 2.07 8.82
CA ILE A 117 -1.87 1.28 8.79
C ILE A 117 -1.63 -0.06 8.11
N ALA A 118 -2.52 -1.01 8.34
CA ALA A 118 -2.45 -2.32 7.69
C ALA A 118 -2.61 -2.17 6.17
N ILE A 119 -1.87 -2.98 5.40
CA ILE A 119 -1.85 -2.89 3.92
C ILE A 119 -3.22 -3.19 3.29
N ASP A 120 -4.05 -3.96 3.98
CA ASP A 120 -5.41 -4.35 3.62
C ASP A 120 -6.50 -3.44 4.21
N SER A 121 -6.12 -2.34 4.88
CA SER A 121 -7.07 -1.40 5.48
C SER A 121 -7.77 -0.57 4.40
N VAL A 122 -9.08 -0.78 4.29
CA VAL A 122 -10.00 0.02 3.47
C VAL A 122 -11.02 0.72 4.33
#